data_AF-A0A382W356-F1
#
_entry.id   AF-A0A382W356-F1
#
_cell.length_a   1.000
_cell.length_b   1.000
_cell.length_c   1.000
_cell.angle_alpha   90.00
_cell.angle_beta   90.00
_cell.angle_gamma   90.00
#
_symmetry.space_group_name_H-M   'P 1'
#
loop_
_entity.id
_entity.type
_entity.pdbx_description
1 polymer ?
#
loop_
_entity_poly.entity_id
_entity_poly.type
_entity_poly.pdbx_seq_one_letter_code
_entity_poly.pdbx_strand_id
1 'polypeptide(L)'
;MTSDETVVTCPECGEEIPVGEGLRSHIEKELHGELSQSIKESLEDEYEKRLLKEQEEETDKRQALEKQVKKQRKELRDHHEMKIEFEDLKAEQEIKIKDAEAKATRQAKRELNQEYEDKVSSRIKEARGDDEIKITKLELQLERQNATIKDLQEQGTTGHGELEGEALELAAEDTLRDMFPLDSIKDVAKGAFGADIEHMVMSPTATMAGKILWECK
;
A
#
# COMPACT_ATOMS: atom_id res chain seq x y z
N MET A 1 -93.56 -74.33 39.17
CA MET A 1 -93.71 -73.52 40.39
C MET A 1 -94.34 -74.40 41.44
N THR A 2 -93.53 -75.14 42.19
CA THR A 2 -93.95 -75.80 43.42
C THR A 2 -93.63 -74.81 44.55
N SER A 3 -94.66 -74.14 45.04
CA SER A 3 -94.61 -73.34 46.26
C SER A 3 -94.39 -74.29 47.43
N ASP A 4 -93.12 -74.52 47.77
CA ASP A 4 -92.75 -75.18 49.01
C ASP A 4 -93.06 -74.18 50.14
N GLU A 5 -94.30 -74.27 50.64
CA GLU A 5 -94.72 -73.62 51.88
C GLU A 5 -94.09 -74.39 53.02
N THR A 6 -92.83 -74.07 53.31
CA THR A 6 -92.15 -74.52 54.54
C THR A 6 -92.85 -73.84 55.71
N VAL A 7 -93.78 -74.57 56.33
CA VAL A 7 -94.53 -74.16 57.51
C VAL A 7 -93.86 -74.74 58.75
N VAL A 8 -93.56 -73.90 59.73
CA VAL A 8 -92.99 -74.31 61.02
C VAL A 8 -94.04 -74.09 62.10
N THR A 9 -94.31 -75.12 62.90
CA THR A 9 -95.30 -75.09 63.99
C THR A 9 -94.70 -74.53 65.27
N CYS A 10 -95.37 -73.57 65.89
CA CYS A 10 -94.92 -72.97 67.14
C CYS A 10 -95.15 -73.93 68.34
N PRO A 11 -94.12 -74.29 69.12
CA PRO A 11 -94.25 -75.27 70.22
C PRO A 11 -95.01 -74.73 71.45
N GLU A 12 -95.24 -73.42 71.57
CA GLU A 12 -95.96 -72.80 72.69
C GLU A 12 -97.47 -72.64 72.43
N CYS A 13 -97.89 -72.36 71.21
CA CYS A 13 -99.29 -72.05 70.89
C CYS A 13 -99.90 -72.89 69.76
N GLY A 14 -99.11 -73.71 69.05
CA GLY A 14 -99.58 -74.61 68.00
C GLY A 14 -99.90 -73.95 66.65
N GLU A 15 -99.65 -72.64 66.49
CA GLU A 15 -99.91 -71.90 65.25
C GLU A 15 -98.91 -72.29 64.14
N GLU A 16 -99.41 -72.42 62.91
CA GLU A 16 -98.65 -72.73 61.70
C GLU A 16 -98.11 -71.44 61.05
N ILE A 17 -96.78 -71.23 61.11
CA ILE A 17 -96.16 -70.01 60.58
C ILE A 17 -95.56 -70.30 59.20
N PRO A 18 -96.03 -69.66 58.12
CA PRO A 18 -95.44 -69.78 56.79
C PRO A 18 -94.14 -68.96 56.71
N VAL A 19 -93.01 -69.57 57.09
CA VAL A 19 -91.71 -68.90 57.16
C VAL A 19 -90.98 -68.81 55.82
N GLY A 20 -91.39 -69.58 54.81
CA GLY A 20 -90.70 -69.68 53.53
C GLY A 20 -90.56 -68.34 52.79
N GLU A 21 -91.64 -67.57 52.66
CA GLU A 21 -91.63 -66.30 51.92
C GLU A 21 -90.95 -65.17 52.69
N GLY A 22 -91.17 -65.10 54.01
CA GLY A 22 -90.52 -64.14 54.89
C GLY A 22 -89.00 -64.31 54.94
N LEU A 23 -88.51 -65.55 55.13
CA LEU A 23 -87.08 -65.87 55.10
C LEU A 23 -86.47 -65.61 53.72
N ARG A 24 -87.14 -65.98 52.62
CA ARG A 24 -86.66 -65.68 51.26
C ARG A 24 -86.48 -64.18 51.03
N SER A 25 -87.46 -63.36 51.41
CA SER A 25 -87.36 -61.90 51.24
C SER A 25 -86.26 -61.27 52.11
N HIS A 26 -86.02 -61.84 53.30
CA HIS A 26 -85.00 -61.35 54.22
C HIS A 26 -83.60 -61.72 53.70
N ILE A 27 -83.41 -62.97 53.26
CA ILE A 27 -82.19 -63.47 52.64
C ILE A 27 -81.89 -62.71 51.34
N GLU A 28 -82.89 -62.46 50.49
CA GLU A 28 -82.72 -61.66 49.27
C GLU A 28 -82.31 -60.21 49.56
N LYS A 29 -82.87 -59.59 50.60
CA LYS A 29 -82.49 -58.23 51.03
C LYS A 29 -81.08 -58.16 51.59
N GLU A 30 -80.66 -59.14 52.40
CA GLU A 30 -79.29 -59.22 52.91
C GLU A 30 -78.30 -59.47 51.78
N LEU A 31 -78.56 -60.45 50.91
CA LEU A 31 -77.75 -60.72 49.71
C LEU A 31 -77.69 -59.52 48.78
N HIS A 32 -78.81 -58.81 48.55
CA HIS A 32 -78.79 -57.58 47.75
C HIS A 32 -77.98 -56.47 48.42
N GLY A 33 -78.07 -56.35 49.76
CA GLY A 33 -77.28 -55.40 50.54
C GLY A 33 -75.79 -55.67 50.37
N GLU A 34 -75.34 -56.88 50.69
CA GLU A 34 -73.94 -57.32 50.57
C GLU A 34 -73.42 -57.21 49.13
N LEU A 35 -74.20 -57.67 48.14
CA LEU A 35 -73.83 -57.57 46.73
C LEU A 35 -73.72 -56.12 46.28
N SER A 36 -74.67 -55.25 46.66
CA SER A 36 -74.63 -53.84 46.30
C SER A 36 -73.45 -53.11 46.93
N GLN A 37 -73.06 -53.49 48.15
CA GLN A 37 -71.92 -52.94 48.87
C GLN A 37 -70.60 -53.41 48.24
N SER A 38 -70.48 -54.71 47.95
CA SER A 38 -69.33 -55.27 47.24
C SER A 38 -69.13 -54.67 45.84
N ILE A 39 -70.22 -54.47 45.08
CA ILE A 39 -70.15 -53.83 43.77
C ILE A 39 -69.67 -52.38 43.89
N LYS A 40 -70.20 -51.61 44.85
CA LYS A 40 -69.75 -50.22 45.10
C LYS A 40 -68.28 -50.16 45.46
N GLU A 41 -67.84 -50.97 46.41
CA GLU A 41 -66.42 -51.03 46.81
C GLU A 41 -65.54 -51.39 45.61
N SER A 42 -65.92 -52.39 44.80
CA SER A 42 -65.12 -52.75 43.60
C SER A 42 -65.04 -51.62 42.57
N LEU A 43 -66.13 -50.88 42.37
CA LEU A 43 -66.19 -49.76 41.43
C LEU A 43 -65.34 -48.57 41.92
N GLU A 44 -65.39 -48.26 43.21
CA GLU A 44 -64.57 -47.22 43.83
C GLU A 44 -63.08 -47.57 43.71
N ASP A 45 -62.72 -48.83 43.99
CA ASP A 45 -61.34 -49.33 43.94
C ASP A 45 -60.79 -49.34 42.49
N GLU A 46 -61.62 -49.69 41.49
CA GLU A 46 -61.26 -49.58 40.07
C GLU A 46 -61.11 -48.12 39.62
N TYR A 47 -61.98 -47.23 40.10
CA TYR A 47 -61.93 -45.81 39.76
C TYR A 47 -60.68 -45.13 40.35
N GLU A 48 -60.35 -45.41 41.61
CA GLU A 48 -59.12 -44.91 42.24
C GLU A 48 -57.87 -45.41 41.50
N LYS A 49 -57.82 -46.70 41.13
CA LYS A 49 -56.69 -47.25 40.35
C LYS A 49 -56.56 -46.58 38.98
N ARG A 50 -57.67 -46.28 38.31
CA ARG A 50 -57.65 -45.59 37.01
C ARG A 50 -57.17 -44.15 37.17
N LEU A 51 -57.65 -43.45 38.19
CA LEU A 51 -57.25 -42.07 38.49
C LEU A 51 -55.76 -41.97 38.84
N LEU A 52 -55.23 -42.91 39.64
CA LEU A 52 -53.81 -42.96 39.98
C LEU A 52 -52.94 -43.18 38.75
N LYS A 53 -53.31 -44.12 37.87
CA LYS A 53 -52.58 -44.36 36.62
C LYS A 53 -52.58 -43.14 35.71
N GLU A 54 -53.72 -42.45 35.58
CA GLU A 54 -53.82 -41.26 34.75
C GLU A 54 -52.98 -40.10 35.32
N GLN A 55 -52.93 -39.96 36.65
CA GLN A 55 -52.02 -39.00 37.30
C GLN A 55 -50.55 -39.36 37.07
N GLU A 56 -50.16 -40.64 37.22
CA GLU A 56 -48.80 -41.09 36.95
C GLU A 56 -48.40 -40.79 35.50
N GLU A 57 -49.24 -41.16 34.52
CA GLU A 57 -49.00 -40.88 33.11
C GLU A 57 -48.85 -39.38 32.80
N GLU A 58 -49.70 -38.54 33.38
CA GLU A 58 -49.59 -37.08 33.22
C GLU A 58 -48.31 -36.53 33.87
N THR A 59 -47.91 -37.04 35.03
CA THR A 59 -46.65 -36.64 35.65
C THR A 59 -45.44 -37.06 34.80
N ASP A 60 -45.45 -38.25 34.22
CA ASP A 60 -44.39 -38.75 33.34
C ASP A 60 -44.30 -37.93 32.06
N LYS A 61 -45.44 -37.63 31.41
CA LYS A 61 -45.49 -36.74 30.24
C LYS A 61 -44.96 -35.35 30.57
N ARG A 62 -45.35 -34.79 31.72
CA ARG A 62 -44.89 -33.47 32.16
C ARG A 62 -43.38 -33.46 32.42
N GLN A 63 -42.84 -34.49 33.06
CA GLN A 63 -41.40 -34.62 33.28
C GLN A 63 -40.63 -34.78 31.95
N ALA A 64 -41.16 -35.54 31.00
CA ALA A 64 -40.56 -35.70 29.68
C ALA A 64 -40.53 -34.37 28.92
N LEU A 65 -41.64 -33.61 28.92
CA LEU A 65 -41.72 -32.28 28.34
C LEU A 65 -40.74 -31.30 29.01
N GLU A 66 -40.66 -31.29 30.34
CA GLU A 66 -39.71 -30.44 31.06
C GLU A 66 -38.25 -30.75 30.72
N LYS A 67 -37.90 -32.04 30.57
CA LYS A 67 -36.57 -32.45 30.11
C LYS A 67 -36.29 -31.96 28.69
N GLN A 68 -37.26 -32.09 27.78
CA GLN A 68 -37.11 -31.61 26.40
C GLN A 68 -36.96 -30.09 26.34
N VAL A 69 -37.77 -29.33 27.08
CA VAL A 69 -37.66 -27.87 27.16
C VAL A 69 -36.32 -27.45 27.75
N LYS A 70 -35.83 -28.13 28.79
CA LYS A 70 -34.50 -27.87 29.36
C LYS A 70 -33.38 -28.12 28.34
N LYS A 71 -33.47 -29.21 27.57
CA LYS A 71 -32.50 -29.54 26.52
C LYS A 71 -32.51 -28.49 25.41
N GLN A 72 -33.68 -28.15 24.88
CA GLN A 72 -33.82 -27.11 23.84
C GLN A 72 -33.32 -25.74 24.33
N ARG A 73 -33.61 -25.37 25.58
CA ARG A 73 -33.07 -24.12 26.17
C ARG A 73 -31.55 -24.13 26.29
N LYS A 74 -30.94 -25.29 26.53
CA LYS A 74 -29.49 -25.42 26.55
C LYS A 74 -28.91 -25.28 25.14
N GLU A 75 -29.43 -26.04 24.18
CA GLU A 75 -29.02 -25.96 22.77
C GLU A 75 -29.16 -24.55 22.20
N LEU A 76 -30.24 -23.83 22.55
CA LEU A 76 -30.45 -22.45 22.12
C LEU A 76 -29.38 -21.50 22.70
N ARG A 77 -29.01 -21.68 23.97
CA ARG A 77 -27.94 -20.89 24.62
C ARG A 77 -26.59 -21.18 23.99
N ASP A 78 -26.25 -22.45 23.83
CA ASP A 78 -24.99 -22.88 23.23
C ASP A 78 -24.88 -22.34 21.78
N HIS A 79 -25.97 -22.37 21.01
CA HIS A 79 -26.01 -21.79 19.66
C HIS A 79 -25.88 -20.25 19.67
N HIS A 80 -26.47 -19.57 20.66
CA HIS A 80 -26.31 -18.12 20.80
C HIS A 80 -24.87 -17.74 21.16
N GLU A 81 -24.24 -18.45 22.09
CA GLU A 81 -22.83 -18.24 22.47
C GLU A 81 -21.92 -18.48 21.26
N MET A 82 -22.08 -19.61 20.57
CA MET A 82 -21.30 -19.94 19.37
C MET A 82 -21.48 -18.90 18.25
N LYS A 83 -22.68 -18.33 18.11
CA LYS A 83 -22.93 -17.27 17.12
C LYS A 83 -22.20 -15.97 17.47
N ILE A 84 -22.18 -15.59 18.75
CA ILE A 84 -21.44 -14.42 19.22
C ILE A 84 -19.94 -14.63 19.00
N GLU A 85 -19.40 -15.76 19.42
CA GLU A 85 -17.98 -16.10 19.19
C GLU A 85 -17.60 -16.08 17.72
N PHE A 86 -18.48 -16.59 16.85
CA PHE A 86 -18.27 -16.56 15.41
C PHE A 86 -18.26 -15.13 14.84
N GLU A 87 -19.16 -14.27 15.29
CA GLU A 87 -19.20 -12.87 14.89
C GLU A 87 -17.95 -12.12 15.37
N ASP A 88 -17.51 -12.35 16.61
CA ASP A 88 -16.29 -11.78 17.17
C ASP A 88 -15.03 -12.22 16.42
N LEU A 89 -14.90 -13.53 16.14
CA LEU A 89 -13.80 -14.08 15.34
C LEU A 89 -13.76 -13.46 13.94
N LYS A 90 -14.93 -13.30 13.31
CA LYS A 90 -15.03 -12.69 11.98
C LYS A 90 -14.61 -11.22 12.00
N ALA A 91 -15.03 -10.46 13.02
CA ALA A 91 -14.61 -9.07 13.19
C ALA A 91 -13.09 -8.96 13.42
N GLU A 92 -12.51 -9.82 14.26
CA GLU A 92 -11.07 -9.86 14.50
C GLU A 92 -10.28 -10.20 13.24
N GLN A 93 -10.77 -11.16 12.44
CA GLN A 93 -10.16 -11.53 11.16
C GLN A 93 -10.22 -10.36 10.16
N GLU A 94 -11.34 -9.65 10.08
CA GLU A 94 -11.49 -8.49 9.20
C GLU A 94 -10.51 -7.37 9.58
N ILE A 95 -10.33 -7.10 10.88
CA ILE A 95 -9.35 -6.14 11.37
C ILE A 95 -7.93 -6.57 11.00
N LYS A 96 -7.58 -7.85 11.21
CA LYS A 96 -6.25 -8.39 10.85
C LYS A 96 -5.96 -8.26 9.35
N ILE A 97 -6.96 -8.52 8.50
CA ILE A 97 -6.82 -8.36 7.04
C ILE A 97 -6.60 -6.89 6.70
N LYS A 98 -7.42 -5.98 7.21
CA LYS A 98 -7.28 -4.53 6.97
C LYS A 98 -5.91 -4.01 7.43
N ASP A 99 -5.43 -4.45 8.59
CA ASP A 99 -4.10 -4.09 9.09
C ASP A 99 -2.98 -4.66 8.22
N ALA A 100 -3.11 -5.90 7.76
CA ALA A 100 -2.14 -6.51 6.86
C ALA A 100 -2.09 -5.80 5.51
N GLU A 101 -3.23 -5.47 4.92
CA GLU A 101 -3.36 -4.70 3.68
C GLU A 101 -2.78 -3.28 3.84
N ALA A 102 -3.08 -2.60 4.94
CA ALA A 102 -2.54 -1.28 5.23
C ALA A 102 -1.00 -1.32 5.39
N LYS A 103 -0.46 -2.33 6.07
CA LYS A 103 0.99 -2.54 6.20
C LYS A 103 1.63 -2.84 4.85
N ALA A 104 1.05 -3.76 4.06
CA ALA A 104 1.54 -4.09 2.72
C ALA A 104 1.51 -2.87 1.80
N THR A 105 0.44 -2.07 1.82
CA THR A 105 0.32 -0.85 1.03
C THR A 105 1.37 0.18 1.44
N ARG A 106 1.61 0.37 2.74
CA ARG A 106 2.65 1.28 3.24
C ARG A 106 4.04 0.82 2.83
N GLN A 107 4.31 -0.49 2.89
CA GLN A 107 5.59 -1.05 2.50
C GLN A 107 5.81 -0.92 1.00
N ALA A 108 4.84 -1.31 0.17
CA ALA A 108 4.91 -1.14 -1.28
C ALA A 108 5.10 0.33 -1.68
N LYS A 109 4.41 1.27 -1.01
CA LYS A 109 4.61 2.71 -1.25
C LYS A 109 6.00 3.19 -0.86
N ARG A 110 6.58 2.66 0.23
CA ARG A 110 7.95 2.99 0.64
C ARG A 110 8.98 2.44 -0.35
N GLU A 111 8.85 1.19 -0.74
CA GLU A 111 9.72 0.55 -1.74
C GLU A 111 9.64 1.27 -3.08
N LEU A 112 8.43 1.58 -3.54
CA LEU A 112 8.22 2.36 -4.77
C LEU A 112 8.87 3.74 -4.67
N ASN A 113 8.67 4.47 -3.56
CA ASN A 113 9.30 5.78 -3.36
C ASN A 113 10.83 5.68 -3.36
N GLN A 114 11.41 4.68 -2.70
CA GLN A 114 12.85 4.44 -2.70
C GLN A 114 13.36 4.16 -4.11
N GLU A 115 12.70 3.28 -4.87
CA GLU A 115 13.07 3.04 -6.26
C GLU A 115 12.97 4.30 -7.13
N TYR A 116 11.97 5.14 -6.91
CA TYR A 116 11.84 6.42 -7.61
C TYR A 116 12.97 7.38 -7.24
N GLU A 117 13.29 7.51 -5.95
CA GLU A 117 14.42 8.33 -5.48
C GLU A 117 15.74 7.84 -6.06
N ASP A 118 15.97 6.53 -6.09
CA ASP A 118 17.17 5.93 -6.66
C ASP A 118 17.26 6.20 -8.17
N LYS A 119 16.18 5.97 -8.93
CA LYS A 119 16.10 6.25 -10.38
C LYS A 119 16.28 7.73 -10.69
N VAL A 120 15.73 8.63 -9.87
CA VAL A 120 15.92 10.08 -10.03
C VAL A 120 17.36 10.46 -9.74
N SER A 121 17.94 9.92 -8.65
CA SER A 121 19.32 10.20 -8.27
C SER A 121 20.32 9.71 -9.33
N SER A 122 20.09 8.54 -9.93
CA SER A 122 20.95 8.01 -11.00
C SER A 122 20.88 8.89 -12.24
N ARG A 123 19.68 9.27 -12.68
CA ARG A 123 19.49 10.18 -13.82
C ARG A 123 20.12 11.56 -13.60
N ILE A 124 20.04 12.11 -12.39
CA ILE A 124 20.68 13.38 -12.05
C ILE A 124 22.21 13.25 -12.11
N LYS A 125 22.78 12.15 -11.60
CA LYS A 125 24.23 11.91 -11.66
C LYS A 125 24.72 11.76 -13.11
N GLU A 126 24.00 11.00 -13.93
CA GLU A 126 24.31 10.85 -15.36
C GLU A 126 24.28 12.20 -16.08
N ALA A 127 23.21 12.98 -15.90
CA ALA A 127 23.09 14.30 -16.52
C ALA A 127 24.18 15.27 -16.05
N ARG A 128 24.52 15.27 -14.75
CA ARG A 128 25.60 16.11 -14.20
C ARG A 128 26.96 15.71 -14.75
N GLY A 129 27.25 14.42 -14.91
CA GLY A 129 28.51 13.96 -15.48
C GLY A 129 28.70 14.45 -16.93
N ASP A 130 27.65 14.35 -17.75
CA ASP A 130 27.67 14.85 -19.12
C ASP A 130 27.87 16.38 -19.18
N ASP A 131 27.21 17.11 -18.28
CA ASP A 131 27.34 18.57 -18.23
C ASP A 131 28.69 19.01 -17.68
N GLU A 132 29.27 18.32 -16.69
CA GLU A 132 30.63 18.57 -16.17
C GLU A 132 31.68 18.41 -17.27
N ILE A 133 31.57 17.36 -18.12
CA ILE A 133 32.47 17.16 -19.26
C ILE A 133 32.30 18.28 -20.30
N LYS A 134 31.06 18.72 -20.57
CA LYS A 134 30.82 19.84 -21.49
C LYS A 134 31.39 21.15 -20.96
N ILE A 135 31.19 21.44 -19.67
CA ILE A 135 31.68 22.65 -19.01
C ILE A 135 33.22 22.67 -19.07
N THR A 136 33.88 21.60 -18.64
CA THR A 136 35.36 21.51 -18.70
C THR A 136 35.90 21.61 -20.13
N LYS A 137 35.20 21.02 -21.12
CA LYS A 137 35.58 21.18 -22.54
C LYS A 137 35.47 22.64 -23.00
N LEU A 138 34.40 23.34 -22.64
CA LEU A 138 34.19 24.75 -22.99
C LEU A 138 35.20 25.66 -22.28
N GLU A 139 35.52 25.40 -21.01
CA GLU A 139 36.55 26.12 -20.24
C GLU A 139 37.92 25.98 -20.90
N LEU A 140 38.33 24.76 -21.25
CA LEU A 140 39.60 24.51 -21.95
C LEU A 140 39.64 25.18 -23.33
N GLN A 141 38.50 25.21 -24.04
CA GLN A 141 38.40 25.88 -25.32
C GLN A 141 38.53 27.40 -25.17
N LEU A 142 37.88 27.99 -24.16
CA LEU A 142 38.00 29.42 -23.84
C LEU A 142 39.43 29.78 -23.44
N GLU A 143 40.10 28.95 -22.64
CA GLU A 143 41.49 29.17 -22.25
C GLU A 143 42.42 29.19 -23.47
N ARG A 144 42.27 28.22 -24.38
CA ARG A 144 43.04 28.18 -25.64
C ARG A 144 42.75 29.37 -26.54
N GLN A 145 41.48 29.77 -26.66
CA GLN A 145 41.09 30.94 -27.43
C GLN A 145 41.67 32.22 -26.84
N ASN A 146 41.63 32.39 -25.51
CA ASN A 146 42.19 33.54 -24.83
C ASN A 146 43.72 33.60 -24.98
N ALA A 147 44.42 32.46 -24.89
CA ALA A 147 45.85 32.39 -25.16
C ALA A 147 46.16 32.83 -26.61
N THR A 148 45.41 32.31 -27.59
CA THR A 148 45.58 32.69 -29.00
C THR A 148 45.29 34.17 -29.24
N ILE A 149 44.24 34.72 -28.62
CA ILE A 149 43.92 36.16 -28.70
C ILE A 149 45.07 36.98 -28.13
N LYS A 150 45.63 36.56 -26.99
CA LYS A 150 46.76 37.25 -26.37
C LYS A 150 47.99 37.22 -27.29
N ASP A 151 48.33 36.07 -27.85
CA ASP A 151 49.47 35.93 -28.77
C ASP A 151 49.27 36.80 -30.03
N LEU A 152 48.05 36.82 -30.60
CA LEU A 152 47.71 37.68 -31.73
C LEU A 152 47.76 39.16 -31.39
N GLN A 153 47.34 39.54 -30.17
CA GLN A 153 47.46 40.92 -29.69
C GLN A 153 48.93 41.33 -29.56
N GLU A 154 49.78 40.45 -29.00
CA GLU A 154 51.23 40.68 -28.89
C GLU A 154 51.91 40.76 -30.27
N GLN A 155 51.50 39.93 -31.23
CA GLN A 155 51.97 40.03 -32.61
C GLN A 155 51.51 41.31 -33.30
N GLY A 156 50.24 41.70 -33.12
CA GLY A 156 49.69 42.93 -33.69
C GLY A 156 50.33 44.20 -33.11
N THR A 157 50.67 44.21 -31.82
CA THR A 157 51.39 45.34 -31.21
C THR A 157 52.86 45.38 -31.64
N THR A 158 53.51 44.23 -31.82
CA THR A 158 54.91 44.17 -32.28
C THR A 158 55.03 44.60 -33.75
N GLY A 159 54.09 44.18 -34.60
CA GLY A 159 54.07 44.57 -36.01
C GLY A 159 53.78 46.07 -36.23
N HIS A 160 53.11 46.74 -35.29
CA HIS A 160 52.83 48.17 -35.43
C HIS A 160 54.11 49.02 -35.46
N GLY A 161 55.09 48.71 -34.62
CA GLY A 161 56.38 49.42 -34.60
C GLY A 161 57.27 49.10 -35.80
N GLU A 162 57.26 47.85 -36.28
CA GLU A 162 57.98 47.47 -37.50
C GLU A 162 57.40 48.15 -38.75
N LEU A 163 56.07 48.20 -38.88
CA LEU A 163 55.40 48.87 -40.00
C LEU A 163 55.60 50.39 -39.99
N GLU A 164 55.65 51.02 -38.81
CA GLU A 164 55.93 52.45 -38.70
C GLU A 164 57.37 52.78 -39.12
N GLY A 165 58.35 51.94 -38.75
CA GLY A 165 59.74 52.07 -39.19
C GLY A 165 59.89 51.88 -40.71
N GLU A 166 59.31 50.82 -41.27
CA GLU A 166 59.33 50.57 -42.72
C GLU A 166 58.67 51.72 -43.51
N ALA A 167 57.58 52.29 -43.00
CA ALA A 167 56.94 53.45 -43.62
C ALA A 167 57.82 54.71 -43.57
N LEU A 168 58.56 54.92 -42.48
CA LEU A 168 59.48 56.06 -42.33
C LEU A 168 60.67 55.94 -43.30
N GLU A 169 61.24 54.75 -43.43
CA GLU A 169 62.33 54.48 -44.38
C GLU A 169 61.90 54.71 -45.82
N LEU A 170 60.74 54.16 -46.23
CA LEU A 170 60.17 54.39 -47.56
C LEU A 170 59.92 55.88 -47.84
N ALA A 171 59.34 56.60 -46.89
CA ALA A 171 59.09 58.04 -47.05
C ALA A 171 60.38 58.86 -47.17
N ALA A 172 61.42 58.51 -46.40
CA ALA A 172 62.73 59.14 -46.50
C ALA A 172 63.40 58.84 -47.85
N GLU A 173 63.28 57.61 -48.35
CA GLU A 173 63.79 57.22 -49.66
C GLU A 173 63.15 58.04 -50.79
N ASP A 174 61.82 58.13 -50.81
CA ASP A 174 61.08 58.92 -51.79
C ASP A 174 61.47 60.40 -51.72
N THR A 175 61.60 60.95 -50.51
CA THR A 175 62.01 62.35 -50.32
C THR A 175 63.42 62.60 -50.88
N LEU A 176 64.36 61.68 -50.62
CA LEU A 176 65.72 61.77 -51.14
C LEU A 176 65.75 61.64 -52.68
N ARG A 177 64.94 60.74 -53.26
CA ARG A 177 64.85 60.56 -54.72
C ARG A 177 64.30 61.80 -55.41
N ASP A 178 63.32 62.45 -54.80
CA ASP A 178 62.74 63.70 -55.30
C ASP A 178 63.73 64.88 -55.20
N MET A 179 64.48 64.99 -54.10
CA MET A 179 65.45 66.07 -53.91
C MET A 179 66.72 65.90 -54.75
N PHE A 180 67.13 64.65 -55.03
CA PHE A 180 68.38 64.34 -55.75
C PHE A 180 68.17 63.36 -56.92
N PRO A 181 67.53 63.79 -58.02
CA PRO A 181 67.18 62.90 -59.13
C PRO A 181 68.36 62.31 -59.92
N LEU A 182 69.54 62.93 -59.82
CA LEU A 182 70.77 62.48 -60.50
C LEU A 182 71.56 61.45 -59.67
N ASP A 183 71.22 61.31 -58.39
CA ASP A 183 71.93 60.44 -57.46
C ASP A 183 71.30 59.04 -57.42
N SER A 184 72.07 58.04 -56.99
CA SER A 184 71.56 56.68 -56.82
C SER A 184 71.26 56.44 -55.34
N ILE A 185 69.98 56.25 -55.04
CA ILE A 185 69.50 55.94 -53.69
C ILE A 185 69.03 54.48 -53.68
N LYS A 186 69.49 53.71 -52.69
CA LYS A 186 69.17 52.29 -52.52
C LYS A 186 68.88 51.97 -51.06
N ASP A 187 67.92 51.09 -50.87
CA ASP A 187 67.63 50.45 -49.59
C ASP A 187 68.77 49.51 -49.17
N VAL A 188 69.07 49.48 -47.88
CA VAL A 188 70.01 48.51 -47.32
C VAL A 188 69.22 47.30 -46.82
N ALA A 189 69.48 46.11 -47.38
CA ALA A 189 68.76 44.90 -47.01
C ALA A 189 68.90 44.57 -45.51
N LYS A 190 67.79 44.14 -44.87
CA LYS A 190 67.72 43.77 -43.45
C LYS A 190 68.86 42.82 -43.06
N GLY A 191 69.75 43.27 -42.15
CA GLY A 191 70.86 42.49 -41.62
C GLY A 191 72.27 43.04 -41.89
N ALA A 192 72.41 44.13 -42.67
CA ALA A 192 73.66 44.87 -42.78
C ALA A 192 73.74 45.98 -41.72
N PHE A 193 74.86 46.06 -41.00
CA PHE A 193 75.03 47.04 -39.92
C PHE A 193 75.41 48.43 -40.47
N GLY A 194 74.66 49.47 -40.10
CA GLY A 194 75.15 50.85 -40.06
C GLY A 194 74.35 51.94 -40.79
N ALA A 195 73.36 51.61 -41.61
CA ALA A 195 72.52 52.59 -42.30
C ALA A 195 71.23 51.94 -42.85
N ASP A 196 70.17 52.73 -42.97
CA ASP A 196 68.88 52.28 -43.53
C ASP A 196 68.83 52.56 -45.04
N ILE A 197 69.38 53.70 -45.46
CA ILE A 197 69.44 54.11 -46.87
C ILE A 197 70.88 54.45 -47.27
N GLU A 198 71.31 53.89 -48.40
CA GLU A 198 72.56 54.22 -49.05
C GLU A 198 72.33 55.21 -50.19
N HIS A 199 72.92 56.39 -50.07
CA HIS A 199 72.83 57.45 -51.07
C HIS A 199 74.20 57.66 -51.72
N MET A 200 74.33 57.26 -52.97
CA MET A 200 75.52 57.51 -53.79
C MET A 200 75.35 58.81 -54.56
N VAL A 201 76.15 59.81 -54.21
CA VAL A 201 76.14 61.13 -54.83
C VAL A 201 76.88 61.06 -56.16
N MET A 202 76.22 61.49 -57.23
CA MET A 202 76.75 61.46 -58.59
C MET A 202 77.09 62.88 -59.04
N SER A 203 78.24 63.03 -59.69
CA SER A 203 78.58 64.29 -60.34
C SER A 203 77.71 64.50 -61.59
N PRO A 204 77.62 65.73 -62.13
CA PRO A 204 76.89 66.00 -63.37
C PRO A 204 77.40 65.21 -64.60
N THR A 205 78.59 64.61 -64.52
CA THR A 205 79.16 63.72 -65.56
C THR A 205 78.97 62.23 -65.23
N ALA A 206 78.05 61.92 -64.32
CA ALA A 206 77.71 60.56 -63.85
C ALA A 206 78.90 59.79 -63.25
N THR A 207 79.86 60.50 -62.66
CA THR A 207 80.97 59.90 -61.89
C THR A 207 80.65 59.97 -60.40
N MET A 208 80.86 58.86 -59.68
CA MET A 208 80.60 58.77 -58.24
C MET A 208 81.48 59.77 -57.49
N ALA A 209 80.86 60.71 -56.79
CA ALA A 209 81.54 61.75 -56.02
C ALA A 209 81.72 61.36 -54.54
N GLY A 210 80.78 60.58 -54.00
CA GLY A 210 80.82 60.12 -52.62
C GLY A 210 79.61 59.27 -52.24
N LYS A 211 79.64 58.74 -51.03
CA LYS A 211 78.57 57.91 -50.45
C LYS A 211 78.14 58.50 -49.12
N ILE A 212 76.84 58.73 -48.97
CA ILE A 212 76.19 59.16 -47.75
C ILE A 212 75.35 57.99 -47.23
N LEU A 213 75.39 57.80 -45.93
CA LEU A 213 74.61 56.79 -45.22
C LEU A 213 73.59 57.52 -44.35
N TRP A 214 72.32 57.22 -44.56
CA TRP A 214 71.23 57.78 -43.79
C TRP A 214 70.73 56.75 -42.78
N GLU A 215 70.53 57.20 -41.54
CA GLU A 215 69.90 56.44 -40.46
C GLU A 215 68.60 57.16 -40.12
N CYS A 216 67.46 56.52 -40.38
CA CYS A 216 66.12 56.99 -40.10
C CYS A 216 65.76 56.58 -38.67
N LYS A 217 65.38 57.57 -37.84
CA LYS A 217 64.96 57.37 -36.44
C LYS A 217 63.62 58.02 -36.20
#